data_AF-T1EH62-F1
#
_entry.id   AF-T1EH62-F1
#
_cell.length_a   1.000
_cell.length_b   1.000
_cell.length_c   1.000
_cell.angle_alpha   90.00
_cell.angle_beta   90.00
_cell.angle_gamma   90.00
#
_symmetry.space_group_name_H-M   'P 1'
#
loop_
_entity.id
_entity.type
_entity.pdbx_description
1 polymer ?
#
loop_
_entity_poly.entity_id
_entity_poly.type
_entity_poly.pdbx_seq_one_letter_code
_entity_poly.pdbx_strand_id
1 'polypeptide(L)'
;ECVQDVSVEHSIKVAALETFRRQKCHQPVMDFLEKITWSKEMDSELRIQAYLQRMRCADEKFLKGMLQDKLEKEQSQQVGSFIYSHLMNLANSDSPMKETLSRYLQDHDVVGNFEKFNLDFRKFSKNIDYSSFDDDKNFGGSVETNVIYSSKSFVPRSASVNL
;
A
#
# COMPACT_ATOMS: atom_id res chain seq x y z
N GLU A 1 -12.54 14.45 8.36
CA GLU A 1 -14.01 14.58 8.35
C GLU A 1 -14.64 14.05 7.06
N CYS A 2 -14.19 14.43 5.84
CA CYS A 2 -14.77 13.92 4.57
C CYS A 2 -14.73 12.38 4.37
N VAL A 3 -13.58 11.72 4.59
CA VAL A 3 -13.43 10.26 4.32
C VAL A 3 -14.32 9.40 5.21
N GLN A 4 -14.63 9.87 6.42
CA GLN A 4 -15.42 9.13 7.42
C GLN A 4 -16.91 9.46 7.38
N ASP A 5 -17.30 10.52 6.68
CA ASP A 5 -18.68 10.95 6.58
C ASP A 5 -19.50 9.97 5.72
N VAL A 6 -20.49 9.32 6.32
CA VAL A 6 -21.34 8.33 5.63
C VAL A 6 -22.21 8.94 4.51
N SER A 7 -22.49 10.25 4.56
CA SER A 7 -23.28 10.96 3.55
C SER A 7 -22.50 11.24 2.26
N VAL A 8 -21.17 11.22 2.33
CA VAL A 8 -20.29 11.48 1.19
C VAL A 8 -20.18 10.24 0.31
N GLU A 9 -20.30 10.45 -1.00
CA GLU A 9 -20.15 9.40 -2.01
C GLU A 9 -18.79 8.72 -1.93
N HIS A 10 -18.74 7.42 -2.18
CA HIS A 10 -17.53 6.62 -2.11
C HIS A 10 -16.40 7.15 -3.01
N SER A 11 -16.72 7.56 -4.24
CA SER A 11 -15.76 8.13 -5.19
C SER A 11 -15.08 9.40 -4.65
N ILE A 12 -15.85 10.27 -3.98
CA ILE A 12 -15.34 11.49 -3.35
C ILE A 12 -14.39 11.15 -2.20
N LYS A 13 -14.67 10.10 -1.42
CA LYS A 13 -13.77 9.64 -0.34
C LYS A 13 -12.45 9.13 -0.89
N VAL A 14 -12.47 8.40 -2.01
CA VAL A 14 -11.25 7.95 -2.71
C VAL A 14 -10.45 9.18 -3.18
N ALA A 15 -11.10 10.11 -3.89
CA ALA A 15 -10.45 11.32 -4.36
C ALA A 15 -9.86 12.15 -3.20
N ALA A 16 -10.56 12.25 -2.07
CA ALA A 16 -10.08 12.92 -0.87
C ALA A 16 -8.79 12.27 -0.32
N LEU A 17 -8.71 10.94 -0.31
CA LEU A 17 -7.48 10.24 0.09
C LEU A 17 -6.34 10.49 -0.90
N GLU A 18 -6.60 10.49 -2.20
CA GLU A 18 -5.58 10.75 -3.22
C GLU A 18 -4.95 12.15 -3.12
N THR A 19 -5.66 13.13 -2.54
CA THR A 19 -5.10 14.48 -2.32
C THR A 19 -3.87 14.49 -1.40
N PHE A 20 -3.72 13.48 -0.52
CA PHE A 20 -2.58 13.37 0.39
C PHE A 20 -1.28 12.99 -0.33
N ARG A 21 -1.31 12.63 -1.62
CA ARG A 21 -0.13 12.26 -2.42
C ARG A 21 1.01 13.28 -2.38
N ARG A 22 0.68 14.58 -2.25
CA ARG A 22 1.64 15.69 -2.27
C ARG A 22 1.81 16.37 -0.90
N GLN A 23 1.20 15.81 0.14
CA GLN A 23 1.30 16.37 1.48
C GLN A 23 2.67 16.07 2.08
N LYS A 24 3.20 17.01 2.86
CA LYS A 24 4.41 16.77 3.66
C LYS A 24 4.13 15.69 4.70
N CYS A 25 5.17 15.01 5.17
CA CYS A 25 5.09 14.00 6.23
C CYS A 25 4.75 14.61 7.60
N HIS A 26 3.53 15.16 7.72
CA HIS A 26 3.00 15.75 8.94
C HIS A 26 2.31 14.68 9.78
N GLN A 27 2.76 14.50 11.02
CA GLN A 27 2.36 13.36 11.86
C GLN A 27 0.83 13.21 12.04
N PRO A 28 0.04 14.26 12.32
CA PRO A 28 -1.41 14.13 12.43
C PRO A 28 -2.09 13.57 11.17
N VAL A 29 -1.54 13.87 9.98
CA VAL A 29 -2.03 13.31 8.71
C VAL A 29 -1.65 11.83 8.60
N MET A 30 -0.42 11.47 8.98
CA MET A 30 0.04 10.08 8.97
C MET A 30 -0.77 9.21 9.95
N ASP A 31 -1.06 9.71 11.15
CA ASP A 31 -1.87 9.02 12.15
C ASP A 31 -3.32 8.83 11.63
N PHE A 32 -3.86 9.83 10.95
CA PHE A 32 -5.17 9.73 10.30
C PHE A 32 -5.18 8.67 9.19
N LEU A 33 -4.20 8.66 8.29
CA LEU A 33 -4.09 7.68 7.21
C LEU A 33 -3.90 6.25 7.75
N GLU A 34 -3.11 6.09 8.80
CA GLU A 34 -2.93 4.82 9.50
C GLU A 34 -4.25 4.34 10.13
N LYS A 35 -5.00 5.23 10.79
CA LYS A 35 -6.32 4.90 11.33
C LYS A 35 -7.28 4.40 10.25
N ILE A 36 -7.30 5.03 9.07
CA ILE A 36 -8.15 4.59 7.96
C ILE A 36 -7.68 3.24 7.41
N THR A 37 -6.37 3.04 7.24
CA THR A 37 -5.78 1.78 6.73
C THR A 37 -6.24 0.57 7.54
N TRP A 38 -6.25 0.68 8.87
CA TRP A 38 -6.56 -0.43 9.78
C TRP A 38 -8.00 -0.43 10.31
N SER A 39 -8.88 0.45 9.83
CA SER A 39 -10.29 0.43 10.20
C SER A 39 -11.03 -0.69 9.46
N LYS A 40 -11.50 -1.69 10.20
CA LYS A 40 -12.24 -2.85 9.66
C LYS A 40 -13.63 -2.49 9.12
N GLU A 41 -14.16 -1.33 9.51
CA GLU A 41 -15.47 -0.83 9.09
C GLU A 41 -15.43 -0.20 7.69
N MET A 42 -14.23 0.20 7.24
CA MET A 42 -14.03 0.87 5.96
C MET A 42 -13.92 -0.12 4.81
N ASP A 43 -14.41 0.28 3.64
CA ASP A 43 -14.26 -0.48 2.40
C ASP A 43 -12.77 -0.69 2.04
N SER A 44 -12.43 -1.86 1.48
CA SER A 44 -11.03 -2.20 1.19
C SER A 44 -10.36 -1.20 0.26
N GLU A 45 -11.10 -0.58 -0.67
CA GLU A 45 -10.53 0.45 -1.54
C GLU A 45 -10.03 1.67 -0.74
N LEU A 46 -10.82 2.16 0.22
CA LEU A 46 -10.45 3.30 1.05
C LEU A 46 -9.26 2.96 1.96
N ARG A 47 -9.25 1.73 2.50
CA ARG A 47 -8.15 1.24 3.34
C ARG A 47 -6.83 1.15 2.55
N ILE A 48 -6.88 0.61 1.33
CA ILE A 48 -5.72 0.48 0.45
C ILE A 48 -5.23 1.86 -0.02
N GLN A 49 -6.14 2.77 -0.37
CA GLN A 49 -5.78 4.13 -0.75
C GLN A 49 -5.10 4.88 0.40
N ALA A 50 -5.62 4.77 1.62
CA ALA A 50 -4.98 5.35 2.79
C ALA A 50 -3.60 4.76 3.07
N TYR A 51 -3.45 3.44 2.91
CA TYR A 51 -2.16 2.75 3.01
C TYR A 51 -1.14 3.30 2.01
N LEU A 52 -1.52 3.44 0.74
CA LEU A 52 -0.64 3.99 -0.30
C LEU A 52 -0.13 5.38 0.07
N GLN A 53 -0.99 6.25 0.63
CA GLN A 53 -0.55 7.57 1.06
C GLN A 53 0.32 7.51 2.33
N ARG A 54 0.01 6.61 3.28
CA ARG A 54 0.83 6.42 4.49
C ARG A 54 2.24 5.92 4.16
N MET A 55 2.37 5.04 3.16
CA MET A 55 3.65 4.46 2.73
C MET A 55 4.61 5.48 2.10
N ARG A 56 4.11 6.60 1.54
CA ARG A 56 4.96 7.68 1.01
C ARG A 56 5.86 8.33 2.06
N CYS A 57 5.43 8.26 3.32
CA CYS A 57 6.15 8.77 4.49
C CYS A 57 6.43 7.63 5.47
N ALA A 58 6.70 6.42 4.97
CA ALA A 58 6.98 5.27 5.82
C ALA A 58 8.21 5.54 6.71
N ASP A 59 8.06 5.21 7.99
CA ASP A 59 9.12 5.26 8.98
C ASP A 59 9.21 3.89 9.68
N GLU A 60 10.36 3.59 10.28
CA GLU A 60 10.62 2.28 10.90
C GLU A 60 9.60 1.94 11.99
N LYS A 61 9.13 2.93 12.76
CA LYS A 61 8.16 2.70 13.83
C LYS A 61 6.83 2.21 13.26
N PHE A 62 6.36 2.86 12.20
CA PHE A 62 5.15 2.46 11.49
C PHE A 62 5.30 1.08 10.84
N LEU A 63 6.41 0.84 10.13
CA LEU A 63 6.65 -0.45 9.47
C LEU A 63 6.69 -1.58 10.50
N LYS A 64 7.43 -1.41 11.59
CA LYS A 64 7.50 -2.39 12.68
C LYS A 64 6.12 -2.71 13.24
N GLY A 65 5.35 -1.69 13.63
CA GLY A 65 4.00 -1.89 14.17
C GLY A 65 3.05 -2.50 13.15
N MET A 66 3.15 -2.11 11.89
CA MET A 66 2.37 -2.69 10.81
C MET A 66 2.65 -4.20 10.66
N LEU A 67 3.93 -4.58 10.58
CA LEU A 67 4.33 -5.96 10.38
C LEU A 67 3.99 -6.83 11.61
N GLN A 68 4.38 -6.39 12.80
CA GLN A 68 4.28 -7.19 14.02
C GLN A 68 2.87 -7.26 14.61
N ASP A 69 2.01 -6.27 14.36
CA ASP A 69 0.70 -6.20 15.02
C ASP A 69 -0.49 -6.14 14.08
N LYS A 70 -0.38 -5.41 12.96
CA LYS A 70 -1.54 -5.07 12.14
C LYS A 70 -1.75 -6.10 11.04
N LEU A 71 -0.74 -6.33 10.21
CA LEU A 71 -0.83 -7.21 9.05
C LEU A 71 -1.03 -8.67 9.45
N GLU A 72 -0.40 -9.11 10.55
CA GLU A 72 -0.60 -10.46 11.09
C GLU A 72 -2.09 -10.72 11.43
N LYS A 73 -2.76 -9.71 12.00
CA LYS A 73 -4.17 -9.77 12.44
C LYS A 73 -5.17 -9.32 11.37
N GLU A 74 -4.70 -9.04 10.15
CA GLU A 74 -5.55 -8.61 9.05
C GLU A 74 -6.47 -9.75 8.59
N GLN A 75 -7.75 -9.44 8.42
CA GLN A 75 -8.78 -10.40 8.03
C GLN A 75 -9.28 -10.19 6.60
N SER A 76 -9.14 -8.98 6.05
CA SER A 76 -9.49 -8.71 4.67
C SER A 76 -8.42 -9.25 3.74
N GLN A 77 -8.78 -10.28 2.97
CA GLN A 77 -7.94 -10.82 1.91
C GLN A 77 -7.58 -9.75 0.86
N GLN A 78 -8.48 -8.78 0.61
CA GLN A 78 -8.23 -7.69 -0.33
C GLN A 78 -7.10 -6.78 0.17
N VAL A 79 -7.19 -6.32 1.42
CA VAL A 79 -6.19 -5.41 2.00
C VAL A 79 -4.88 -6.15 2.23
N GLY A 80 -4.93 -7.34 2.81
CA GLY A 80 -3.74 -8.15 3.07
C GLY A 80 -2.99 -8.52 1.80
N SER A 81 -3.69 -8.93 0.72
CA SER A 81 -3.02 -9.28 -0.55
C SER A 81 -2.34 -8.09 -1.19
N PHE A 82 -2.99 -6.91 -1.15
CA PHE A 82 -2.41 -5.69 -1.68
C PHE A 82 -1.14 -5.31 -0.91
N ILE A 83 -1.25 -5.18 0.42
CA ILE A 83 -0.12 -4.79 1.28
C ILE A 83 1.04 -5.79 1.13
N TYR A 84 0.75 -7.09 1.16
CA TYR A 84 1.77 -8.12 0.96
C TYR A 84 2.50 -7.95 -0.37
N SER A 85 1.77 -7.87 -1.49
CA SER A 85 2.40 -7.70 -2.81
C SER A 85 3.20 -6.41 -2.93
N HIS A 86 2.74 -5.30 -2.34
CA HIS A 86 3.48 -4.04 -2.35
C HIS A 86 4.77 -4.12 -1.53
N LEU A 87 4.73 -4.72 -0.34
CA LEU A 87 5.94 -4.89 0.47
C LEU A 87 6.94 -5.87 -0.20
N MET A 88 6.44 -6.94 -0.82
CA MET A 88 7.27 -7.86 -1.62
C MET A 88 7.99 -7.14 -2.75
N ASN A 89 7.29 -6.28 -3.47
CA ASN A 89 7.86 -5.50 -4.56
C ASN A 89 8.90 -4.50 -4.05
N LEU A 90 8.61 -3.80 -2.94
CA LEU A 90 9.56 -2.88 -2.31
C LEU A 90 10.83 -3.59 -1.82
N ALA A 91 10.71 -4.79 -1.25
CA ALA A 91 11.83 -5.60 -0.80
C ALA A 91 12.69 -6.15 -1.95
N ASN A 92 12.17 -6.20 -3.18
CA ASN A 92 12.87 -6.68 -4.37
C ASN A 92 13.12 -5.57 -5.41
N SER A 93 12.99 -4.30 -5.01
CA SER A 93 13.15 -3.17 -5.91
C SER A 93 14.63 -2.86 -6.15
N ASP A 94 14.99 -2.69 -7.42
CA ASP A 94 16.31 -2.26 -7.89
C ASP A 94 16.46 -0.72 -7.88
N SER A 95 15.40 0.02 -7.52
CA SER A 95 15.47 1.48 -7.42
C SER A 95 16.34 1.95 -6.24
N PRO A 96 17.37 2.78 -6.47
CA PRO A 96 18.17 3.35 -5.38
C PRO A 96 17.34 4.20 -4.41
N MET A 97 16.23 4.78 -4.88
CA MET A 97 15.33 5.59 -4.05
C MET A 97 14.59 4.77 -2.99
N LYS A 98 14.47 3.46 -3.19
CA LYS A 98 13.76 2.52 -2.31
C LYS A 98 14.74 1.68 -1.47
N GLU A 99 16.05 1.87 -1.62
CA GLU A 99 17.08 0.96 -1.08
C GLU A 99 17.01 0.82 0.46
N THR A 100 16.88 1.92 1.20
CA THR A 100 16.75 1.89 2.67
C THR A 100 15.53 1.08 3.11
N LEU A 101 14.39 1.29 2.44
CA LEU A 101 13.16 0.58 2.73
C LEU A 101 13.26 -0.90 2.35
N SER A 102 13.86 -1.20 1.19
CA SER A 102 14.11 -2.56 0.71
C SER A 102 14.89 -3.37 1.74
N ARG A 103 16.04 -2.84 2.21
CA ARG A 103 16.87 -3.48 3.23
C ARG A 103 16.09 -3.76 4.52
N TYR A 104 15.36 -2.76 5.01
CA TYR A 104 14.54 -2.92 6.22
C TYR A 104 13.51 -4.06 6.08
N LEU A 105 12.85 -4.16 4.92
CA LEU A 105 11.85 -5.20 4.67
C LEU A 105 12.48 -6.60 4.50
N GLN A 106 13.67 -6.68 3.89
CA GLN A 106 14.44 -7.91 3.79
C GLN A 106 14.86 -8.43 5.18
N ASP A 107 15.34 -7.54 6.06
CA ASP A 107 15.76 -7.87 7.42
C ASP A 107 14.60 -8.37 8.31
N HIS A 108 13.34 -8.13 7.91
CA HIS A 108 12.14 -8.51 8.67
C HIS A 108 11.35 -9.66 8.03
N ASP A 109 11.93 -10.35 7.03
CA ASP A 109 11.38 -11.53 6.36
C ASP A 109 9.88 -11.39 6.02
N VAL A 110 9.52 -10.31 5.34
CA VAL A 110 8.13 -10.08 4.91
C VAL A 110 7.63 -11.22 4.00
N VAL A 111 8.55 -11.84 3.25
CA VAL A 111 8.26 -12.95 2.33
C VAL A 111 7.70 -14.15 3.08
N GLY A 112 8.40 -14.62 4.12
CA GLY A 112 8.00 -15.79 4.90
C GLY A 112 6.82 -15.54 5.82
N ASN A 113 6.76 -14.35 6.44
CA ASN A 113 5.79 -14.09 7.53
C ASN A 113 4.34 -13.89 7.06
N PHE A 114 4.12 -13.54 5.78
CA PHE A 114 2.80 -13.12 5.29
C PHE A 114 2.33 -13.86 4.02
N GLU A 115 2.89 -15.05 3.74
CA GLU A 115 2.59 -15.86 2.56
C GLU A 115 1.09 -16.19 2.40
N LYS A 116 0.32 -16.22 3.50
CA LYS A 116 -1.15 -16.34 3.48
C LYS A 116 -1.86 -15.30 2.62
N PHE A 117 -1.20 -14.19 2.31
CA PHE A 117 -1.70 -13.11 1.46
C PHE A 117 -1.18 -13.17 0.01
N ASN A 118 -0.44 -14.20 -0.35
CA ASN A 118 -0.06 -14.50 -1.74
C ASN A 118 -1.27 -15.07 -2.51
N LEU A 119 -2.21 -14.18 -2.85
CA LEU A 119 -3.46 -14.54 -3.50
C LEU A 119 -3.46 -14.17 -4.99
N ASP A 120 -4.40 -14.76 -5.73
CA ASP A 120 -4.59 -14.59 -7.17
C ASP A 120 -5.01 -13.15 -7.52
N PHE A 121 -4.18 -12.47 -8.33
CA PHE A 121 -4.37 -11.09 -8.75
C PHE A 121 -5.66 -10.84 -9.56
N ARG A 122 -6.27 -11.90 -10.11
CA ARG A 122 -7.55 -11.82 -10.84
C ARG A 122 -8.77 -11.67 -9.92
N LYS A 123 -8.59 -11.88 -8.61
CA LYS A 123 -9.66 -11.85 -7.60
C LYS A 123 -9.35 -10.90 -6.45
N PHE A 124 -8.07 -10.73 -6.15
CA PHE A 124 -7.60 -9.93 -5.02
C PHE A 124 -6.75 -8.77 -5.48
N SER A 125 -6.83 -7.70 -4.70
CA SER A 125 -6.07 -6.48 -4.91
C SER A 125 -4.57 -6.77 -4.90
N LYS A 126 -3.85 -6.16 -5.83
CA LYS A 126 -2.43 -6.44 -6.06
C LYS A 126 -1.69 -5.17 -6.45
N ASN A 127 -0.48 -5.02 -5.92
CA ASN A 127 0.53 -4.12 -6.42
C ASN A 127 1.52 -4.94 -7.26
N ILE A 128 1.91 -4.40 -8.41
CA ILE A 128 2.89 -4.97 -9.33
C ILE A 128 3.91 -3.89 -9.59
N ASP A 129 5.17 -4.13 -9.27
CA ASP A 129 6.27 -3.19 -9.51
C ASP A 129 7.33 -3.88 -10.36
N TYR A 130 7.87 -3.15 -11.32
CA TYR A 130 9.05 -3.55 -12.04
C TYR A 130 10.02 -2.39 -12.03
N SER A 131 11.25 -2.62 -11.59
CA SER A 131 12.29 -1.61 -11.56
C SER A 131 13.58 -2.19 -12.12
N SER A 132 14.38 -1.35 -12.76
CA SER A 132 15.71 -1.71 -13.25
C SER A 132 16.60 -0.47 -13.19
N PHE A 133 17.82 -0.65 -12.70
CA PHE A 133 18.80 0.41 -12.57
C PHE A 133 20.18 -0.09 -13.03
N ASP A 134 20.85 0.73 -13.85
CA ASP A 134 22.22 0.52 -14.33
C ASP A 134 23.14 1.45 -13.55
N ASP A 135 23.91 0.88 -12.61
CA ASP A 135 24.81 1.64 -11.73
C ASP A 135 25.94 2.34 -12.50
N ASP A 136 26.47 1.71 -13.55
CA ASP A 136 27.59 2.24 -14.34
C ASP A 136 27.16 3.47 -15.14
N LYS A 137 25.94 3.47 -15.67
CA LYS A 137 25.37 4.59 -16.43
C LYS A 137 24.54 5.55 -15.57
N ASN A 138 24.32 5.21 -14.30
CA ASN A 138 23.48 5.95 -13.37
C ASN A 138 22.09 6.29 -13.95
N PHE A 139 21.47 5.31 -14.61
CA PHE A 139 20.17 5.45 -15.26
C PHE A 139 19.29 4.24 -14.96
N GLY A 140 18.01 4.47 -14.74
CA GLY A 140 17.05 3.41 -14.53
C GLY A 140 15.62 3.89 -14.70
N GLY A 141 14.69 2.97 -14.55
CA GLY A 141 13.27 3.22 -14.63
C GLY A 141 12.50 2.27 -13.73
N SER A 142 11.30 2.69 -13.34
CA SER A 142 10.35 1.86 -12.62
C SER A 142 8.95 2.03 -13.16
N VAL A 143 8.15 0.99 -13.08
CA VAL A 143 6.72 1.04 -13.36
C VAL A 143 6.00 0.31 -12.24
N GLU A 144 5.08 1.02 -11.60
CA GLU A 144 4.28 0.49 -10.50
C GLU A 144 2.80 0.53 -10.90
N THR A 145 2.14 -0.62 -10.83
CA THR A 145 0.72 -0.78 -11.13
C THR A 145 -0.02 -1.20 -9.88
N ASN A 146 -1.14 -0.54 -9.61
CA ASN A 146 -2.04 -0.86 -8.51
C ASN A 146 -3.38 -1.32 -9.09
N VAL A 147 -3.84 -2.51 -8.69
CA VAL A 147 -5.18 -3.02 -9.02
C VAL A 147 -5.93 -3.24 -7.73
N ILE A 148 -7.04 -2.52 -7.54
CA ILE A 148 -7.76 -2.47 -6.28
C ILE A 148 -9.18 -2.99 -6.47
N TYR A 149 -9.52 -4.03 -5.72
CA TYR A 149 -10.85 -4.62 -5.65
C TYR A 149 -11.53 -4.22 -4.34
N SER A 150 -12.86 -4.14 -4.41
CA SER A 150 -13.71 -4.11 -3.21
C SER A 150 -14.18 -5.53 -2.90
N SER A 151 -14.36 -5.86 -1.62
CA SER A 151 -14.99 -7.13 -1.21
C SER A 151 -16.42 -7.31 -1.73
N LYS A 152 -17.02 -6.26 -2.30
CA LYS A 152 -18.38 -6.22 -2.82
C LYS A 152 -18.48 -6.50 -4.33
N SER A 153 -17.37 -6.68 -5.04
CA SER A 153 -17.36 -6.80 -6.51
C SER A 153 -16.25 -7.73 -7.01
N PHE A 154 -16.52 -8.47 -8.08
CA PHE A 154 -15.53 -9.24 -8.83
C PHE A 154 -14.78 -8.41 -9.90
N VAL A 155 -15.25 -7.19 -10.16
CA VAL A 155 -14.58 -6.23 -11.05
C VAL A 155 -13.75 -5.28 -10.18
N PRO A 156 -12.48 -4.99 -10.55
CA PRO A 156 -11.68 -3.98 -9.87
C PRO A 156 -12.42 -2.65 -9.81
N ARG A 157 -12.31 -1.95 -8.68
CA ARG A 157 -12.84 -0.59 -8.56
C ARG A 157 -11.92 0.44 -9.17
N SER A 158 -10.62 0.23 -9.06
CA SER A 158 -9.63 1.13 -9.62
C SER A 158 -8.39 0.37 -10.08
N ALA A 159 -7.77 0.93 -11.12
CA ALA A 159 -6.45 0.54 -11.60
C ALA A 159 -5.66 1.83 -11.85
N SER A 160 -4.40 1.87 -11.40
CA SER A 160 -3.53 3.03 -11.61
C SER A 160 -2.11 2.59 -11.94
N VAL A 161 -1.38 3.45 -12.65
CA VAL A 161 0.00 3.24 -13.06
C VAL A 161 0.82 4.46 -12.66
N ASN A 162 1.96 4.23 -12.01
CA ASN A 162 3.00 5.21 -11.76
C ASN A 162 4.24 4.81 -12.58
N LEU A 163 4.90 5.81 -13.16
CA LEU A 163 6.12 5.69 -13.98
C LEU A 163 7.20 6.60 -13.39
#